data_AF-A0A2X1HH99-F1
#
_entry.id   AF-A0A2X1HH99-F1
#
_cell.length_a   1.000
_cell.length_b   1.000
_cell.length_c   1.000
_cell.angle_alpha   90.00
_cell.angle_beta   90.00
_cell.angle_gamma   90.00
#
_symmetry.space_group_name_H-M   'P 1'
#
loop_
_entity.id
_entity.type
_entity.pdbx_description
1 polymer ?
#
loop_
_entity_poly.entity_id
_entity_poly.type
_entity_poly.pdbx_seq_one_letter_code
_entity_poly.pdbx_strand_id
1 'polypeptide(L)'
;MEYHKGEYAKIIKQSFKSKSAQNRLLFLLSSESFSQAYKRLAYMKQYANYRKEQVSLIREKTDKIKNINNTLVAQRNTKNQVLEEQRQEQATLETEKKELEVLATNIRAAERNYEAQIREKQKQANAIDREIQRLIRLAIIEANKREKERLAALNRGKNAPKTTSSPSSGSNTEIIFVLTPESRKVADSFEANKGNLIWPVAKGYKSQGFGVYYDPVYPELQHYNNGVTIATEKGSEARCVFEGEVSAIQSIPRK
;
A
#
# COMPACT_ATOMS: atom_id res chain seq x y z
N MET A 1 -20.70 -52.63 28.21
CA MET A 1 -20.25 -52.52 29.62
C MET A 1 -21.41 -52.61 30.61
N GLU A 2 -22.54 -51.93 30.37
CA GLU A 2 -23.75 -52.09 31.19
C GLU A 2 -24.25 -53.53 31.24
N TYR A 3 -24.25 -54.22 30.10
CA TYR A 3 -24.62 -55.64 30.04
C TYR A 3 -23.79 -56.52 30.99
N HIS A 4 -22.46 -56.49 30.89
CA HIS A 4 -21.58 -57.29 31.76
C HIS A 4 -21.65 -56.89 33.24
N LYS A 5 -21.79 -55.60 33.56
CA LYS A 5 -21.99 -55.12 34.93
C LYS A 5 -23.35 -55.59 35.49
N GLY A 6 -24.41 -55.55 34.67
CA GLY A 6 -25.74 -56.00 35.03
C GLY A 6 -25.83 -57.50 35.25
N GLU A 7 -25.24 -58.30 34.36
CA GLU A 7 -25.14 -59.76 34.50
C GLU A 7 -24.30 -60.15 35.72
N TYR A 8 -23.17 -59.48 35.95
CA TYR A 8 -22.36 -59.69 37.15
C TYR A 8 -23.12 -59.31 38.44
N ALA A 9 -23.89 -58.22 38.43
CA ALA A 9 -24.73 -57.82 39.56
C ALA A 9 -25.83 -58.85 39.87
N LYS A 10 -26.48 -59.43 38.84
CA LYS A 10 -27.44 -60.54 39.02
C LYS A 10 -26.77 -61.76 39.66
N ILE A 11 -25.57 -62.11 39.20
CA ILE A 11 -24.77 -63.20 39.76
C ILE A 11 -24.45 -62.96 41.24
N ILE A 12 -24.00 -61.75 41.60
CA ILE A 12 -23.69 -61.40 42.99
C ILE A 12 -24.95 -61.46 43.87
N LYS A 13 -26.08 -60.94 43.39
CA LYS A 13 -27.38 -61.00 44.09
C LYS A 13 -27.84 -62.43 44.32
N GLN A 14 -27.71 -63.30 43.31
CA GLN A 14 -28.07 -64.71 43.43
C GLN A 14 -27.13 -65.46 44.38
N SER A 15 -25.83 -65.21 44.29
CA SER A 15 -24.82 -65.77 45.19
C SER A 15 -25.02 -65.33 46.64
N PHE A 16 -25.54 -64.12 46.86
CA PHE A 16 -25.90 -63.60 48.18
C PHE A 16 -27.15 -64.29 48.73
N LYS A 17 -28.17 -64.59 47.90
CA LYS A 17 -29.34 -65.37 48.33
C LYS A 17 -28.98 -66.80 48.73
N SER A 18 -27.94 -67.38 48.13
CA SER A 18 -27.48 -68.74 48.42
C SER A 18 -26.30 -68.81 49.42
N LYS A 19 -26.02 -67.75 50.18
CA LYS A 19 -24.74 -67.50 50.89
C LYS A 19 -24.31 -68.47 51.98
N SER A 20 -25.19 -69.35 52.45
CA SER A 20 -24.84 -70.24 53.57
C SER A 20 -23.64 -71.11 53.21
N ALA A 21 -22.58 -71.09 54.03
CA ALA A 21 -21.43 -71.97 53.88
C ALA A 21 -21.87 -73.46 53.91
N GLN A 22 -22.92 -73.74 54.68
CA GLN A 22 -23.63 -75.01 54.67
C GLN A 22 -24.14 -75.36 53.29
N ASN A 23 -24.73 -74.46 52.49
CA ASN A 23 -25.25 -74.81 51.15
C ASN A 23 -24.17 -75.28 50.18
N ARG A 24 -22.93 -74.81 50.34
CA ARG A 24 -21.83 -75.13 49.42
C ARG A 24 -21.17 -76.46 49.76
N LEU A 25 -20.96 -76.72 51.06
CA LEU A 25 -20.54 -78.02 51.56
C LEU A 25 -21.66 -79.06 51.37
N LEU A 26 -22.91 -78.70 51.69
CA LEU A 26 -24.10 -79.52 51.48
C LEU A 26 -24.29 -79.87 50.00
N PHE A 27 -24.07 -78.95 49.05
CA PHE A 27 -24.12 -79.26 47.62
C PHE A 27 -23.06 -80.29 47.17
N LEU A 28 -21.88 -80.29 47.81
CA LEU A 28 -20.83 -81.28 47.55
C LEU A 28 -21.12 -82.61 48.26
N LEU A 29 -21.67 -82.57 49.47
CA LEU A 29 -22.01 -83.73 50.30
C LEU A 29 -23.33 -84.40 49.89
N SER A 30 -24.27 -83.67 49.26
CA SER A 30 -25.55 -84.18 48.72
C SER A 30 -25.39 -84.74 47.31
N SER A 31 -24.23 -85.30 47.00
CA SER A 31 -23.95 -85.96 45.72
C SER A 31 -24.28 -87.44 45.84
N GLU A 32 -24.92 -88.02 44.82
CA GLU A 32 -25.29 -89.44 44.81
C GLU A 32 -24.08 -90.36 44.63
N SER A 33 -22.95 -89.84 44.12
CA SER A 33 -21.70 -90.58 43.94
C SER A 33 -20.46 -89.69 44.04
N PHE A 34 -19.31 -90.30 44.36
CA PHE A 34 -18.01 -89.61 44.44
C PHE A 34 -17.61 -88.92 43.13
N SER A 35 -17.90 -89.54 41.99
CA SER A 35 -17.64 -88.97 40.67
C SER A 35 -18.47 -87.71 40.40
N GLN A 36 -19.73 -87.67 40.88
CA GLN A 36 -20.58 -86.49 40.81
C GLN A 36 -20.08 -85.37 41.73
N ALA A 37 -19.65 -85.69 42.96
CA ALA A 37 -19.06 -84.73 43.89
C ALA A 37 -17.78 -84.08 43.33
N TYR A 38 -16.91 -84.89 42.71
CA TYR A 38 -15.70 -84.41 42.06
C TYR A 38 -15.99 -83.46 40.90
N LYS A 39 -16.96 -83.79 40.02
CA LYS A 39 -17.39 -82.88 38.93
C LYS A 39 -17.95 -81.56 39.48
N ARG A 40 -18.81 -81.61 40.51
CA ARG A 40 -19.34 -80.40 41.17
C ARG A 40 -18.21 -79.52 41.74
N LEU A 41 -17.22 -80.12 42.39
CA LEU A 41 -16.04 -79.42 42.92
C LEU A 41 -15.22 -78.75 41.78
N ALA A 42 -14.99 -79.47 40.69
CA ALA A 42 -14.29 -78.95 39.51
C ALA A 42 -15.04 -77.74 38.90
N TYR A 43 -16.37 -77.82 38.75
CA TYR A 43 -17.19 -76.71 38.29
C TYR A 43 -17.16 -75.51 39.25
N MET A 44 -17.18 -75.74 40.57
CA MET A 44 -17.05 -74.66 41.54
C MET A 44 -15.73 -73.90 41.37
N LYS A 45 -14.63 -74.64 41.14
CA LYS A 45 -13.31 -74.06 40.87
C LYS A 45 -13.30 -73.26 39.58
N GLN A 46 -13.84 -73.81 38.49
CA GLN A 46 -13.96 -73.12 37.21
C GLN A 46 -14.79 -71.83 37.32
N TYR A 47 -15.91 -71.88 38.05
CA TYR A 47 -16.77 -70.71 38.25
C TYR A 47 -16.13 -69.63 39.13
N ALA A 48 -15.35 -70.01 40.15
CA ALA A 48 -14.54 -69.07 40.93
C ALA A 48 -13.49 -68.36 40.05
N ASN A 49 -12.81 -69.12 39.19
CA ASN A 49 -11.82 -68.58 38.24
C ASN A 49 -12.48 -67.62 37.24
N TYR A 50 -13.59 -68.03 36.62
CA TYR A 50 -14.34 -67.18 35.68
C TYR A 50 -14.80 -65.87 36.32
N ARG A 51 -15.29 -65.90 37.57
CA ARG A 51 -15.67 -64.68 38.30
C ARG A 51 -14.47 -63.75 38.54
N LYS A 52 -13.29 -64.32 38.85
CA LYS A 52 -12.06 -63.55 39.02
C LYS A 52 -11.66 -62.85 37.71
N GLU A 53 -11.73 -63.57 36.59
CA GLU A 53 -11.45 -63.02 35.25
C GLU A 53 -12.44 -61.92 34.87
N GLN A 54 -13.75 -62.12 35.11
CA GLN A 54 -14.78 -61.11 34.83
C GLN A 54 -14.55 -59.81 35.62
N VAL A 55 -14.18 -59.90 36.90
CA VAL A 55 -13.85 -58.71 37.70
C VAL A 55 -12.63 -57.99 37.13
N SER A 56 -11.59 -58.73 36.74
CA SER A 56 -10.40 -58.16 36.11
C SER A 56 -10.74 -57.41 34.82
N LEU A 57 -11.56 -58.03 33.97
CA LEU A 57 -12.01 -57.44 32.71
C LEU A 57 -12.85 -56.18 32.94
N ILE A 58 -13.80 -56.21 33.89
CA ILE A 58 -14.63 -55.04 34.22
C ILE A 58 -13.77 -53.89 34.75
N ARG A 59 -12.76 -54.19 35.59
CA ARG A 59 -11.81 -53.19 36.10
C ARG A 59 -11.04 -52.55 34.96
N GLU A 60 -10.36 -53.36 34.14
CA GLU A 60 -9.56 -52.86 33.00
C GLU A 60 -10.39 -52.01 32.04
N LYS A 61 -11.61 -52.45 31.69
CA LYS A 61 -12.51 -51.69 30.82
C LYS A 61 -12.99 -50.40 31.48
N THR A 62 -13.21 -50.40 32.80
CA THR A 62 -13.61 -49.20 33.54
C THR A 62 -12.46 -48.19 33.58
N ASP A 63 -11.22 -48.65 33.79
CA ASP A 63 -10.03 -47.80 33.78
C ASP A 63 -9.79 -47.20 32.38
N LYS A 64 -9.97 -48.00 31.32
CA LYS A 64 -9.93 -47.52 29.93
C LYS A 64 -10.96 -46.43 29.66
N ILE A 65 -12.21 -46.62 30.08
CA ILE A 65 -13.26 -45.59 29.91
C ILE A 65 -12.91 -44.32 30.70
N LYS A 66 -12.41 -44.46 31.93
CA LYS A 66 -11.99 -43.32 32.75
C LYS A 66 -10.87 -42.52 32.07
N ASN A 67 -9.87 -43.22 31.53
CA ASN A 67 -8.77 -42.58 30.80
C ASN A 67 -9.27 -41.87 29.54
N ILE A 68 -10.13 -42.51 28.74
CA ILE A 68 -10.72 -41.91 27.54
C ILE A 68 -11.54 -40.66 27.90
N ASN A 69 -12.36 -40.72 28.95
CA ASN A 69 -13.14 -39.56 29.40
C ASN A 69 -12.24 -38.42 29.85
N ASN A 70 -11.18 -38.70 30.61
CA ASN A 70 -10.22 -37.68 31.04
C ASN A 70 -9.53 -37.03 29.83
N THR A 71 -9.08 -37.84 28.86
CA THR A 71 -8.47 -37.33 27.62
C THR A 71 -9.46 -36.50 26.82
N LEU A 72 -10.72 -36.94 26.70
CA LEU A 72 -11.76 -36.22 25.96
C LEU A 72 -12.09 -34.87 26.61
N VAL A 73 -12.14 -34.81 27.94
CA VAL A 73 -12.33 -33.57 28.70
C VAL A 73 -11.15 -32.62 28.47
N ALA A 74 -9.91 -33.12 28.54
CA ALA A 74 -8.72 -32.32 28.26
C ALA A 74 -8.74 -31.76 26.83
N GLN A 75 -9.02 -32.59 25.83
CA GLN A 75 -9.14 -32.19 24.42
C GLN A 75 -10.27 -31.18 24.19
N ARG A 76 -11.39 -31.32 24.90
CA ARG A 76 -12.48 -30.35 24.82
C ARG A 76 -12.07 -29.00 25.39
N ASN A 77 -11.38 -28.99 26.52
CA ASN A 77 -10.92 -27.75 27.16
C ASN A 77 -9.90 -27.02 26.29
N THR A 78 -8.93 -27.73 25.72
CA THR A 78 -7.96 -27.12 24.79
C THR A 78 -8.65 -26.58 23.54
N LYS A 79 -9.59 -27.34 22.95
CA LYS A 79 -10.37 -26.87 21.80
C LYS A 79 -11.18 -25.62 22.11
N ASN A 80 -11.80 -25.55 23.29
CA ASN A 80 -12.56 -24.37 23.71
C ASN A 80 -11.65 -23.16 23.89
N GLN A 81 -10.46 -23.33 24.47
CA GLN A 81 -9.48 -22.25 24.60
C GLN A 81 -9.05 -21.73 23.22
N VAL A 82 -8.67 -22.63 22.30
CA VAL A 82 -8.27 -22.25 20.93
C VAL A 82 -9.41 -21.55 20.19
N LEU A 83 -10.66 -21.98 20.36
CA LEU A 83 -11.81 -21.31 19.76
C LEU A 83 -12.01 -19.89 20.30
N GLU A 84 -11.75 -19.67 21.58
CA GLU A 84 -11.88 -18.35 22.19
C GLU A 84 -10.75 -17.41 21.72
N GLU A 85 -9.52 -17.91 21.67
CA GLU A 85 -8.38 -17.20 21.07
C GLU A 85 -8.67 -16.81 19.62
N GLN A 86 -9.18 -17.76 18.80
CA GLN A 86 -9.54 -17.49 17.42
C GLN A 86 -10.66 -16.43 17.29
N ARG A 87 -11.63 -16.40 18.20
CA ARG A 87 -12.69 -15.38 18.19
C ARG A 87 -12.16 -14.00 18.53
N GLN A 88 -11.25 -13.91 19.50
CA GLN A 88 -10.60 -12.65 19.85
C GLN A 88 -9.77 -12.13 18.68
N GLU A 89 -8.98 -12.98 18.05
CA GLU A 89 -8.19 -12.66 16.84
C GLU A 89 -9.07 -12.21 15.67
N GLN A 90 -10.23 -12.85 15.47
CA GLN A 90 -11.18 -12.43 14.44
C GLN A 90 -11.78 -11.06 14.73
N ALA A 91 -12.11 -10.77 15.99
CA ALA A 91 -12.64 -9.48 16.39
C ALA A 91 -11.60 -8.35 16.21
N THR A 92 -10.35 -8.59 16.61
CA THR A 92 -9.26 -7.61 16.39
C THR A 92 -9.02 -7.38 14.90
N LEU A 93 -8.98 -8.45 14.10
CA LEU A 93 -8.77 -8.33 12.65
C LEU A 93 -9.94 -7.62 11.95
N GLU A 94 -11.17 -7.76 12.45
CA GLU A 94 -12.31 -7.00 11.92
C GLU A 94 -12.21 -5.51 12.27
N THR A 95 -11.74 -5.17 13.48
CA THR A 95 -11.50 -3.77 13.87
C THR A 95 -10.39 -3.13 13.03
N GLU A 96 -9.26 -3.81 12.87
CA GLU A 96 -8.13 -3.34 12.05
C GLU A 96 -8.54 -3.12 10.59
N LYS A 97 -9.36 -4.03 10.03
CA LYS A 97 -9.90 -3.86 8.67
C LYS A 97 -10.74 -2.59 8.53
N LYS A 98 -11.62 -2.31 9.51
CA LYS A 98 -12.45 -1.09 9.51
C LYS A 98 -11.57 0.16 9.60
N GLU A 99 -10.55 0.15 10.44
CA GLU A 99 -9.60 1.26 10.56
C GLU A 99 -8.83 1.49 9.25
N LEU A 100 -8.35 0.43 8.60
CA LEU A 100 -7.69 0.50 7.29
C LEU A 100 -8.62 1.03 6.20
N GLU A 101 -9.89 0.63 6.20
CA GLU A 101 -10.87 1.13 5.25
C GLU A 101 -11.12 2.63 5.43
N VAL A 102 -11.31 3.09 6.67
CA VAL A 102 -11.44 4.51 7.01
C VAL A 102 -10.20 5.27 6.58
N LEU A 103 -9.00 4.78 6.89
CA LEU A 103 -7.74 5.40 6.49
C LEU A 103 -7.63 5.51 4.96
N ALA A 104 -7.96 4.44 4.23
CA ALA A 104 -7.94 4.45 2.77
C ALA A 104 -8.93 5.46 2.18
N THR A 105 -10.13 5.60 2.76
CA THR A 105 -11.09 6.62 2.32
C THR A 105 -10.59 8.04 2.58
N ASN A 106 -9.95 8.29 3.73
CA ASN A 106 -9.35 9.58 4.06
C ASN A 106 -8.20 9.94 3.11
N ILE A 107 -7.32 8.97 2.82
CA ILE A 107 -6.21 9.17 1.86
C ILE A 107 -6.75 9.50 0.47
N ARG A 108 -7.75 8.75 -0.02
CA ARG A 108 -8.38 9.03 -1.32
C ARG A 108 -9.05 10.40 -1.38
N ALA A 109 -9.67 10.84 -0.28
CA ALA A 109 -10.26 12.18 -0.20
C ALA A 109 -9.18 13.28 -0.24
N ALA A 110 -8.10 13.10 0.50
CA ALA A 110 -6.96 14.02 0.48
C ALA A 110 -6.30 14.07 -0.91
N GLU A 111 -6.08 12.92 -1.54
CA GLU A 111 -5.54 12.81 -2.90
C GLU A 111 -6.37 13.62 -3.92
N ARG A 112 -7.70 13.45 -3.91
CA ARG A 112 -8.61 14.23 -4.78
C ARG A 112 -8.53 15.73 -4.51
N ASN A 113 -8.42 16.14 -3.25
CA ASN A 113 -8.28 17.55 -2.89
C ASN A 113 -6.96 18.13 -3.41
N TYR A 114 -5.86 17.39 -3.31
CA TYR A 114 -4.56 17.81 -3.84
C TYR A 114 -4.56 17.82 -5.36
N GLU A 115 -5.16 16.82 -6.02
CA GLU A 115 -5.29 16.80 -7.48
C GLU A 115 -6.06 18.03 -7.99
N ALA A 116 -7.17 18.39 -7.31
CA ALA A 116 -7.93 19.60 -7.62
C ALA A 116 -7.09 20.87 -7.45
N GLN A 117 -6.31 20.97 -6.36
CA GLN A 117 -5.40 22.10 -6.13
C GLN A 117 -4.29 22.19 -7.17
N ILE A 118 -3.68 21.06 -7.54
CA ILE A 118 -2.63 20.99 -8.57
C ILE A 118 -3.19 21.42 -9.92
N ARG A 119 -4.38 20.93 -10.29
CA ARG A 119 -5.04 21.29 -11.55
C ARG A 119 -5.35 22.78 -11.63
N GLU A 120 -5.83 23.38 -10.53
CA GLU A 120 -6.09 24.81 -10.46
C GLU A 120 -4.79 25.62 -10.57
N LYS A 121 -3.71 25.19 -9.91
CA LYS A 121 -2.40 25.83 -10.02
C LYS A 121 -1.80 25.72 -11.42
N GLN A 122 -1.95 24.57 -12.08
CA GLN A 122 -1.51 24.39 -13.45
C GLN A 122 -2.30 25.29 -14.41
N LYS A 123 -3.61 25.44 -14.20
CA LYS A 123 -4.44 26.36 -14.99
C LYS A 123 -4.00 27.82 -14.80
N GLN A 124 -3.69 28.22 -13.57
CA GLN A 124 -3.16 29.55 -13.27
C GLN A 124 -1.81 29.78 -13.95
N ALA A 125 -0.88 28.82 -13.89
CA ALA A 125 0.40 28.88 -14.58
C ALA A 125 0.23 29.01 -16.10
N ASN A 126 -0.59 28.15 -16.70
CA ASN A 126 -0.88 28.19 -18.13
C ASN A 126 -1.52 29.52 -18.56
N ALA A 127 -2.33 30.15 -17.71
CA ALA A 127 -2.92 31.46 -17.99
C ALA A 127 -1.87 32.57 -17.98
N ILE A 128 -0.93 32.53 -17.04
CA ILE A 128 0.22 33.45 -16.98
C ILE A 128 1.09 33.27 -18.23
N ASP A 129 1.42 32.03 -18.59
CA ASP A 129 2.23 31.74 -19.79
C ASP A 129 1.59 32.29 -21.06
N ARG A 130 0.26 32.17 -21.20
CA ARG A 130 -0.46 32.77 -22.34
C ARG A 130 -0.33 34.29 -22.38
N GLU A 131 -0.40 34.96 -21.23
CA GLU A 131 -0.24 36.42 -21.19
C GLU A 131 1.21 36.84 -21.48
N ILE A 132 2.20 36.09 -20.97
CA ILE A 132 3.61 36.31 -21.31
C ILE A 132 3.80 36.19 -22.83
N GLN A 133 3.29 35.12 -23.45
CA GLN A 133 3.36 34.92 -24.89
C GLN A 133 2.64 36.04 -25.66
N ARG A 134 1.53 36.55 -25.14
CA ARG A 134 0.81 37.69 -25.73
C ARG A 134 1.64 38.97 -25.68
N LEU A 135 2.28 39.27 -24.55
CA LEU A 135 3.15 40.44 -24.39
C LEU A 135 4.40 40.35 -25.27
N ILE A 136 5.04 39.17 -25.34
CA ILE A 136 6.18 38.92 -26.25
C ILE A 136 5.74 39.17 -27.70
N ARG A 137 4.59 38.62 -28.10
CA ARG A 137 4.02 38.82 -29.44
C ARG A 137 3.80 40.30 -29.76
N LEU A 138 3.18 41.05 -28.85
CA LEU A 138 2.94 42.48 -29.03
C LEU A 138 4.25 43.26 -29.15
N ALA A 139 5.23 42.98 -28.28
CA ALA A 139 6.54 43.60 -28.33
C ALA A 139 7.26 43.32 -29.67
N ILE A 140 7.19 42.09 -30.18
CA ILE A 140 7.75 41.72 -31.49
C ILE A 140 7.06 42.49 -32.63
N ILE A 141 5.73 42.59 -32.62
CA ILE A 141 4.98 43.32 -33.65
C ILE A 141 5.34 44.81 -33.63
N GLU A 142 5.38 45.41 -32.45
CA GLU A 142 5.74 46.82 -32.31
C GLU A 142 7.18 47.08 -32.76
N ALA A 143 8.13 46.23 -32.35
CA ALA A 143 9.52 46.31 -32.80
C ALA A 143 9.64 46.17 -34.33
N ASN A 144 9.01 45.15 -34.92
CA ASN A 144 8.99 44.94 -36.38
C ASN A 144 8.35 46.13 -37.12
N LYS A 145 7.32 46.75 -36.55
CA LYS A 145 6.64 47.92 -37.15
C LYS A 145 7.53 49.16 -37.11
N ARG A 146 8.07 49.51 -35.93
CA ARG A 146 9.04 50.62 -35.77
C ARG A 146 10.22 50.46 -36.72
N GLU A 147 10.69 49.22 -36.87
CA GLU A 147 11.81 48.94 -37.74
C GLU A 147 11.46 49.04 -39.22
N LYS A 148 10.30 48.54 -39.65
CA LYS A 148 9.82 48.74 -41.03
C LYS A 148 9.70 50.23 -41.37
N GLU A 149 9.24 51.05 -40.44
CA GLU A 149 9.15 52.50 -40.59
C GLU A 149 10.55 53.14 -40.70
N ARG A 150 11.52 52.70 -39.89
CA ARG A 150 12.93 53.13 -39.96
C ARG A 150 13.58 52.74 -41.30
N LEU A 151 13.43 51.50 -41.75
CA LEU A 151 13.91 51.01 -43.05
C LEU A 151 13.24 51.73 -44.23
N ALA A 152 11.94 52.04 -44.15
CA ALA A 152 11.24 52.82 -45.16
C ALA A 152 11.73 54.27 -45.23
N ALA A 153 12.13 54.86 -44.10
CA ALA A 153 12.76 56.18 -44.07
C ALA A 153 14.18 56.16 -44.66
N LEU A 154 14.96 55.10 -44.40
CA LEU A 154 16.32 54.92 -44.95
C LEU A 154 16.32 54.63 -46.46
N ASN A 155 15.32 53.89 -46.96
CA ASN A 155 15.21 53.47 -48.36
C ASN A 155 14.53 54.49 -49.29
N ARG A 156 14.18 55.70 -48.82
CA ARG A 156 13.76 56.81 -49.70
C ARG A 156 14.87 57.32 -50.64
N GLY A 157 16.09 56.77 -50.55
CA GLY A 157 17.22 57.18 -51.38
C GLY A 157 17.87 56.13 -52.29
N LYS A 158 17.70 54.80 -52.08
CA LYS A 158 18.39 53.79 -52.91
C LYS A 158 17.61 52.48 -53.03
N ASN A 159 17.59 51.95 -54.26
CA ASN A 159 16.93 50.72 -54.70
C ASN A 159 17.29 49.48 -53.86
N ALA A 160 16.27 48.68 -53.53
CA ALA A 160 16.34 47.51 -52.66
C ALA A 160 16.97 46.28 -53.33
N PRO A 161 17.83 45.50 -52.64
CA PRO A 161 18.09 44.12 -52.98
C PRO A 161 17.04 43.20 -52.33
N LYS A 162 16.53 42.30 -53.16
CA LYS A 162 15.57 41.24 -52.87
C LYS A 162 16.26 40.13 -52.08
N THR A 163 15.89 39.94 -50.80
CA THR A 163 16.24 38.71 -50.08
C THR A 163 15.01 37.82 -49.95
N THR A 164 15.18 36.64 -50.50
CA THR A 164 14.29 35.49 -50.58
C THR A 164 14.16 34.76 -49.24
N SER A 165 12.93 34.55 -48.78
CA SER A 165 12.52 33.28 -48.15
C SER A 165 11.00 33.12 -48.24
N SER A 166 10.61 31.96 -48.75
CA SER A 166 9.24 31.54 -49.07
C SER A 166 8.44 31.21 -47.80
N PRO A 167 7.11 31.44 -47.76
CA PRO A 167 6.28 31.18 -46.59
C PRO A 167 5.93 29.69 -46.50
N SER A 168 6.38 29.00 -45.44
CA SER A 168 5.84 27.68 -45.11
C SER A 168 4.53 27.85 -44.34
N SER A 169 3.45 27.47 -45.02
CA SER A 169 2.11 27.30 -44.50
C SER A 169 2.08 26.24 -43.39
N GLY A 170 1.44 26.57 -42.28
CA GLY A 170 1.24 25.73 -41.10
C GLY A 170 0.76 26.60 -39.95
N SER A 171 -0.41 26.31 -39.39
CA SER A 171 -1.18 27.14 -38.46
C SER A 171 -0.57 27.30 -37.06
N ASN A 172 0.67 27.75 -36.99
CA ASN A 172 1.32 28.39 -35.85
C ASN A 172 2.23 29.44 -36.46
N THR A 173 1.68 30.61 -36.74
CA THR A 173 2.50 31.77 -37.17
C THR A 173 3.35 32.20 -35.98
N GLU A 174 4.50 31.55 -35.82
CA GLU A 174 5.62 32.12 -35.10
C GLU A 174 5.91 33.44 -35.79
N ILE A 175 5.69 34.54 -35.08
CA ILE A 175 5.94 35.87 -35.62
C ILE A 175 7.45 35.98 -35.71
N ILE A 176 7.97 35.76 -36.93
CA ILE A 176 9.40 35.83 -37.21
C ILE A 176 9.84 37.27 -36.91
N PHE A 177 10.68 37.42 -35.89
CA PHE A 177 11.31 38.69 -35.55
C PHE A 177 12.21 39.09 -36.73
N VAL A 178 11.96 40.24 -37.34
CA VAL A 178 12.70 40.68 -38.54
C VAL A 178 13.92 41.45 -38.05
N LEU A 179 15.05 40.76 -37.86
CA LEU A 179 16.30 41.39 -37.43
C LEU A 179 16.88 42.27 -38.55
N THR A 180 17.13 43.55 -38.27
CA THR A 180 18.00 44.39 -39.10
C THR A 180 19.44 43.89 -39.05
N PRO A 181 20.33 44.34 -39.96
CA PRO A 181 21.75 44.04 -39.85
C PRO A 181 22.38 44.51 -38.53
N GLU A 182 21.89 45.57 -37.89
CA GLU A 182 22.39 46.05 -36.59
C GLU A 182 21.87 45.18 -35.44
N SER A 183 20.57 44.93 -35.39
CA SER A 183 19.93 44.04 -34.40
C SER A 183 20.46 42.61 -34.53
N ARG A 184 20.73 42.16 -35.77
CA ARG A 184 21.37 40.89 -36.06
C ARG A 184 22.80 40.89 -35.58
N LYS A 185 23.60 41.94 -35.79
CA LYS A 185 24.95 42.02 -35.21
C LYS A 185 24.92 41.95 -33.68
N VAL A 186 23.96 42.59 -33.03
CA VAL A 186 23.81 42.54 -31.56
C VAL A 186 23.35 41.14 -31.11
N ALA A 187 22.43 40.50 -31.83
CA ALA A 187 22.00 39.13 -31.58
C ALA A 187 23.13 38.12 -31.84
N ASP A 188 23.84 38.23 -32.95
CA ASP A 188 25.03 37.46 -33.29
C ASP A 188 26.12 37.69 -32.25
N SER A 189 26.27 38.91 -31.71
CA SER A 189 27.20 39.22 -30.61
C SER A 189 26.76 38.58 -29.30
N PHE A 190 25.46 38.47 -29.04
CA PHE A 190 24.93 37.75 -27.88
C PHE A 190 25.11 36.23 -28.02
N GLU A 191 24.79 35.67 -29.18
CA GLU A 191 24.99 34.26 -29.51
C GLU A 191 26.48 33.88 -29.53
N ALA A 192 27.35 34.75 -30.05
CA ALA A 192 28.81 34.56 -30.03
C ALA A 192 29.37 34.58 -28.61
N ASN A 193 28.73 35.30 -27.69
CA ASN A 193 29.10 35.33 -26.27
C ASN A 193 28.45 34.20 -25.44
N LYS A 194 27.85 33.19 -26.08
CA LYS A 194 27.29 32.02 -25.40
C LYS A 194 28.36 31.34 -24.53
N GLY A 195 28.11 31.31 -23.22
CA GLY A 195 29.03 30.75 -22.22
C GLY A 195 29.97 31.77 -21.56
N ASN A 196 30.12 32.97 -22.14
CA ASN A 196 30.96 34.06 -21.62
C ASN A 196 30.14 35.25 -21.10
N LEU A 197 28.82 35.12 -21.02
CA LEU A 197 27.95 36.13 -20.43
C LEU A 197 28.19 36.27 -18.92
N ILE A 198 28.11 37.50 -18.41
CA ILE A 198 28.29 37.77 -16.99
C ILE A 198 27.11 37.21 -16.18
N TRP A 199 27.38 36.81 -14.93
CA TRP A 199 26.32 36.35 -14.03
C TRP A 199 25.37 37.51 -13.65
N PRO A 200 24.05 37.28 -13.63
CA PRO A 200 23.07 38.31 -13.27
C PRO A 200 23.13 38.72 -11.80
N VAL A 201 23.77 37.94 -10.92
CA VAL A 201 23.94 38.26 -9.50
C VAL A 201 25.40 38.16 -9.10
N ALA A 202 25.85 39.00 -8.17
CA ALA A 202 27.25 39.02 -7.72
C ALA A 202 27.66 37.76 -6.94
N LYS A 203 26.72 37.18 -6.17
CA LYS A 203 26.90 35.94 -5.41
C LYS A 203 25.61 35.12 -5.47
N GLY A 204 25.72 33.86 -5.82
CA GLY A 204 24.59 32.95 -5.88
C GLY A 204 24.95 31.64 -6.57
N TYR A 205 24.11 30.64 -6.43
CA TYR A 205 24.25 29.37 -7.14
C TYR A 205 22.97 29.04 -7.90
N LYS A 206 23.12 28.32 -9.01
CA LYS A 206 22.00 27.83 -9.82
C LYS A 206 21.25 26.77 -9.03
N SER A 207 20.03 27.08 -8.58
CA SER A 207 19.19 26.12 -7.87
C SER A 207 18.35 25.27 -8.82
N GLN A 208 17.84 25.86 -9.91
CA GLN A 208 17.09 25.16 -10.95
C GLN A 208 17.49 25.70 -12.32
N GLY A 209 17.66 24.82 -13.31
CA GLY A 209 17.92 25.24 -14.68
C GLY A 209 16.67 25.37 -15.53
N PHE A 210 16.89 25.56 -16.83
CA PHE A 210 15.86 25.48 -17.85
C PHE A 210 15.50 24.02 -18.14
N GLY A 211 14.24 23.76 -18.51
CA GLY A 211 13.78 22.46 -18.99
C GLY A 211 12.76 21.78 -18.07
N VAL A 212 12.53 20.50 -18.34
CA VAL A 212 11.59 19.67 -17.57
C VAL A 212 12.33 19.01 -16.41
N TYR A 213 11.76 19.16 -15.22
CA TYR A 213 12.24 18.55 -13.98
C TYR A 213 11.18 17.60 -13.46
N TYR A 214 11.63 16.47 -12.92
CA TYR A 214 10.78 15.52 -12.23
C TYR A 214 10.93 15.76 -10.73
N ASP A 215 9.82 15.74 -10.01
CA ASP A 215 9.86 15.81 -8.55
C ASP A 215 10.52 14.53 -8.00
N PRO A 216 11.50 14.63 -7.07
CA PRO A 216 12.14 13.45 -6.46
C PRO A 216 11.16 12.52 -5.72
N VAL A 217 10.07 13.08 -5.19
CA VAL A 217 9.06 12.33 -4.44
C VAL A 217 7.96 11.79 -5.36
N TYR A 218 7.66 12.50 -6.45
CA TYR A 218 6.60 12.14 -7.41
C TYR A 218 7.11 12.20 -8.87
N PRO A 219 7.75 11.13 -9.38
CA PRO A 219 8.38 11.12 -10.69
C PRO A 219 7.43 11.34 -11.88
N GLU A 220 6.12 11.13 -11.69
CA GLU A 220 5.12 11.38 -12.73
C GLU A 220 4.77 12.87 -12.90
N LEU A 221 5.11 13.71 -11.92
CA LEU A 221 4.84 15.15 -11.97
C LEU A 221 5.98 15.88 -12.68
N GLN A 222 5.66 16.47 -13.84
CA GLN A 222 6.61 17.23 -14.66
C GLN A 222 6.49 18.72 -14.34
N HIS A 223 7.57 19.29 -13.79
CA HIS A 223 7.72 20.73 -13.63
C HIS A 223 8.47 21.31 -14.82
N TYR A 224 7.89 22.31 -15.47
CA TYR A 224 8.54 22.99 -16.59
C TYR A 224 9.06 24.34 -16.14
N ASN A 225 10.38 24.54 -16.23
CA ASN A 225 11.02 25.82 -15.94
C ASN A 225 11.45 26.48 -17.25
N ASN A 226 10.80 27.61 -17.59
CA ASN A 226 11.11 28.44 -18.74
C ASN A 226 12.33 29.36 -18.56
N GLY A 227 13.00 29.29 -17.41
CA GLY A 227 14.19 30.09 -17.12
C GLY A 227 15.20 29.36 -16.25
N VAL A 228 16.04 30.14 -15.58
CA VAL A 228 17.01 29.64 -14.60
C VAL A 228 16.73 30.31 -13.27
N THR A 229 16.54 29.52 -12.22
CA THR A 229 16.38 30.01 -10.87
C THR A 229 17.76 30.06 -10.21
N ILE A 230 18.15 31.25 -9.76
CA ILE A 230 19.42 31.48 -9.06
C ILE A 230 19.09 31.89 -7.63
N ALA A 231 19.59 31.11 -6.66
CA ALA A 231 19.45 31.41 -5.25
C ALA A 231 20.54 32.41 -4.83
N THR A 232 20.14 33.51 -4.20
CA THR A 232 21.01 34.61 -3.76
C THR A 232 20.52 35.21 -2.44
N GLU A 233 21.31 36.08 -1.83
CA GLU A 233 21.00 36.75 -0.57
C GLU A 233 19.82 37.72 -0.73
N LYS A 234 19.02 37.87 0.34
CA LYS A 234 17.84 38.74 0.31
C LYS A 234 18.27 40.21 0.12
N GLY A 235 17.80 40.83 -0.95
CA GLY A 235 18.08 42.24 -1.26
C GLY A 235 19.27 42.47 -2.20
N SER A 236 19.85 41.41 -2.79
CA SER A 236 20.91 41.52 -3.78
C SER A 236 20.44 42.22 -5.06
N GLU A 237 21.27 43.09 -5.62
CA GLU A 237 21.02 43.74 -6.92
C GLU A 237 21.17 42.76 -8.09
N ALA A 238 20.19 42.77 -9.01
CA ALA A 238 20.26 42.04 -10.26
C ALA A 238 20.94 42.93 -11.34
N ARG A 239 21.94 42.37 -12.01
CA ARG A 239 22.70 43.01 -13.08
C ARG A 239 22.15 42.63 -14.45
N CYS A 240 22.30 43.55 -15.40
CA CYS A 240 22.01 43.29 -16.80
C CYS A 240 23.09 42.36 -17.36
N VAL A 241 22.70 41.23 -17.96
CA VAL A 241 23.63 40.21 -18.48
C VAL A 241 24.23 40.61 -19.83
N PHE A 242 23.52 41.48 -20.58
CA PHE A 242 23.92 41.96 -21.90
C PHE A 242 23.21 43.28 -22.21
N GLU A 243 23.84 44.17 -22.96
CA GLU A 243 23.27 45.48 -23.31
C GLU A 243 21.92 45.34 -24.05
N GLY A 244 20.89 46.04 -23.58
CA GLY A 244 19.54 45.95 -24.14
C GLY A 244 18.55 46.93 -23.50
N GLU A 245 17.30 46.89 -23.96
CA GLU A 245 16.20 47.74 -23.48
C GLU A 245 15.16 46.91 -22.70
N VAL A 246 14.66 47.45 -21.59
CA VAL A 246 13.65 46.77 -20.74
C VAL A 246 12.26 46.92 -21.37
N SER A 247 11.64 45.80 -21.73
CA SER A 247 10.33 45.78 -22.39
C SER A 247 9.14 45.63 -21.43
N ALA A 248 9.30 44.97 -20.28
CA ALA A 248 8.22 44.77 -19.29
C ALA A 248 8.75 44.45 -17.89
N ILE A 249 7.98 44.82 -16.86
CA ILE A 249 8.24 44.47 -15.45
C ILE A 249 6.99 43.76 -14.92
N GLN A 250 7.16 42.53 -14.41
CA GLN A 250 6.06 41.73 -13.87
C GLN A 250 6.34 41.34 -12.41
N SER A 251 5.36 41.59 -11.54
CA SER A 251 5.41 41.15 -10.15
C SER A 251 4.83 39.75 -10.02
N ILE A 252 5.69 38.77 -9.71
CA ILE A 252 5.26 37.40 -9.42
C ILE A 252 5.06 37.30 -7.91
N PRO A 253 3.83 37.07 -7.42
CA PRO A 253 3.60 36.90 -5.99
C PRO A 253 4.34 35.65 -5.49
N ARG A 254 5.15 35.82 -4.44
CA ARG A 254 5.77 34.68 -3.74
C ARG A 254 4.68 33.91 -3.01
N LYS A 255 4.69 32.59 -3.18
CA LYS A 255 3.85 31.66 -2.43
C LYS A 255 4.64 31.07 -1.27
#